data_AF-A0A1W1WK76-F1
#
_entry.id   AF-A0A1W1WK76-F1
#
_cell.length_a   1.000
_cell.length_b   1.000
_cell.length_c   1.000
_cell.angle_alpha   90.00
_cell.angle_beta   90.00
_cell.angle_gamma   90.00
#
_symmetry.space_group_name_H-M   'P 1'
#
loop_
_entity.id
_entity.type
_entity.pdbx_description
1 polymer ?
#
loop_
_entity_poly.entity_id
_entity_poly.type
_entity_poly.pdbx_seq_one_letter_code
_entity_poly.pdbx_strand_id
1 'polypeptide(L)'
;MKNKKLTSLRFHPFFPDFERPWHYVDELIIKAMKQGVFDNLPGKGMPQFIESSHHPEYWANKLLKDHGYLPEWVILGNDLDRFDEELQTIREQVLQGEPITPALRDHVNTLCTARQILLRLYNEKVPAPSLQRGPRTPDQFLPEE
;
A
#
# COMPACT_ATOMS: atom_id res chain seq x y z
N MET A 1 30.02 16.77 51.48
CA MET A 1 28.99 16.90 50.42
C MET A 1 28.57 15.53 49.95
N LYS A 2 27.29 15.17 50.10
CA LYS A 2 26.72 13.88 49.69
C LYS A 2 26.11 14.04 48.30
N ASN A 3 26.68 13.45 47.25
CA ASN A 3 26.06 13.47 45.92
C ASN A 3 25.07 12.32 45.78
N LYS A 4 23.80 12.70 45.61
CA LYS A 4 22.64 11.83 45.45
C LYS A 4 22.58 11.25 44.03
N LYS A 5 22.02 10.05 43.97
CA LYS A 5 21.77 9.15 42.84
C LYS A 5 21.14 9.82 41.61
N LEU A 6 21.57 9.41 40.41
CA LEU A 6 20.74 9.42 39.20
C LEU A 6 20.41 7.97 38.85
N THR A 7 19.26 7.51 39.35
CA THR A 7 18.62 6.26 38.95
C THR A 7 18.13 6.40 37.51
N SER A 8 18.66 5.55 36.63
CA SER A 8 18.18 5.33 35.26
C SER A 8 16.67 5.04 35.28
N LEU A 9 15.90 5.97 34.70
CA LEU A 9 14.49 5.76 34.39
C LEU A 9 14.43 4.76 33.22
N ARG A 10 14.08 3.50 33.52
CA ARG A 10 13.66 2.54 32.49
C ARG A 10 12.28 2.95 32.01
N PHE A 11 12.16 3.33 30.74
CA PHE A 11 10.88 3.36 30.06
C PHE A 11 10.32 1.93 30.04
N HIS A 12 9.20 1.71 30.72
CA HIS A 12 8.35 0.55 30.49
C HIS A 12 7.13 1.05 29.72
N PRO A 13 7.04 0.79 28.41
CA PRO A 13 5.80 1.08 27.70
C PRO A 13 4.75 0.06 28.15
N PHE A 14 3.73 0.55 28.86
CA PHE A 14 2.54 -0.21 29.20
C PHE A 14 1.71 -0.41 27.93
N PHE A 15 1.77 -1.61 27.36
CA PHE A 15 0.83 -2.04 26.33
C PHE A 15 0.33 -3.44 26.69
N PRO A 16 -0.99 -3.68 26.73
CA PRO A 16 -1.54 -4.98 27.09
C PRO A 16 -1.28 -5.99 25.97
N ASP A 17 -1.08 -7.24 26.38
CA ASP A 17 -0.72 -8.39 25.56
C ASP A 17 -1.77 -8.65 24.47
N PHE A 18 -1.45 -8.24 23.25
CA PHE A 18 -2.01 -8.81 22.04
C PHE A 18 -0.84 -9.42 21.28
N GLU A 19 -0.86 -10.73 21.07
CA GLU A 19 0.16 -11.56 20.44
C GLU A 19 0.81 -10.85 19.23
N ARG A 20 2.08 -10.43 19.36
CA ARG A 20 2.76 -9.60 18.35
C ARG A 20 3.72 -10.42 17.47
N PRO A 21 3.39 -10.65 16.18
CA PRO A 21 4.37 -11.17 15.20
C PRO A 21 5.57 -10.22 14.98
N TRP A 22 5.44 -8.95 15.37
CA TRP A 22 6.51 -7.94 15.30
C TRP A 22 7.74 -8.26 16.16
N HIS A 23 7.58 -8.94 17.32
CA HIS A 23 8.72 -9.25 18.19
C HIS A 23 9.72 -10.21 17.55
N TYR A 24 9.26 -11.14 16.70
CA TYR A 24 10.15 -12.09 16.06
C TYR A 24 11.03 -11.42 14.99
N VAL A 25 10.44 -10.52 14.19
CA VAL A 25 11.19 -9.74 13.19
C VAL A 25 12.20 -8.83 13.89
N ASP A 26 11.81 -8.16 14.97
CA ASP A 26 12.71 -7.31 15.76
C ASP A 26 13.88 -8.11 16.35
N GLU A 27 13.62 -9.30 16.91
CA GLU A 27 14.67 -10.18 17.44
C GLU A 27 15.64 -10.64 16.35
N LEU A 28 15.14 -10.98 15.16
CA LEU A 28 15.96 -11.34 14.01
C LEU A 28 16.84 -10.17 13.55
N ILE A 29 16.29 -8.96 13.47
CA ILE A 29 17.04 -7.75 13.11
C ILE A 29 18.14 -7.48 14.14
N ILE A 30 17.81 -7.50 15.44
CA ILE A 30 18.79 -7.28 16.52
C ILE A 30 19.89 -8.34 16.49
N LYS A 31 19.55 -9.60 16.23
CA LYS A 31 20.52 -10.69 16.11
C LYS A 31 21.45 -10.49 14.91
N ALA A 32 20.91 -10.12 13.75
CA ALA A 32 21.69 -9.81 12.55
C ALA A 32 22.62 -8.60 12.75
N MET A 33 22.16 -7.57 13.47
CA MET A 33 23.00 -6.43 13.87
C MET A 33 24.16 -6.87 14.76
N LYS A 34 23.90 -7.68 15.79
CA LYS A 34 24.94 -8.21 16.70
C LYS A 34 25.95 -9.10 15.97
N GLN A 35 25.52 -9.81 14.94
CA GLN A 35 26.37 -10.66 14.11
C GLN A 35 27.17 -9.88 13.07
N GLY A 36 26.99 -8.56 12.97
CA GLY A 36 27.69 -7.73 11.99
C GLY A 36 27.27 -8.02 10.54
N VAL A 37 26.09 -8.61 10.32
CA VAL A 37 25.59 -8.95 8.98
C VAL A 37 25.45 -7.70 8.09
N PHE A 38 25.25 -6.54 8.71
CA PHE A 38 25.16 -5.25 8.03
C PHE A 38 26.51 -4.49 7.91
N ASP A 39 27.62 -5.06 8.38
CA ASP A 39 28.88 -4.34 8.47
C ASP A 39 29.56 -4.12 7.11
N ASN A 40 29.42 -5.08 6.19
CA ASN A 40 30.05 -5.09 4.87
C ASN A 40 29.01 -5.20 3.73
N LEU A 41 27.88 -4.52 3.86
CA LEU A 41 26.90 -4.51 2.78
C LEU A 41 27.54 -3.90 1.51
N PRO A 42 27.38 -4.53 0.34
CA PRO A 42 27.84 -3.96 -0.91
C PRO A 42 27.19 -2.58 -1.11
N GLY A 43 28.01 -1.56 -1.35
CA GLY A 43 27.55 -0.17 -1.53
C GLY A 43 27.38 0.65 -0.24
N LYS A 44 27.72 0.11 0.95
CA LYS A 44 27.66 0.86 2.22
C LYS A 44 28.50 2.14 2.15
N GLY A 45 27.85 3.29 2.34
CA GLY A 45 28.49 4.61 2.35
C GLY A 45 28.76 5.22 0.97
N MET A 46 28.44 4.52 -0.12
CA MET A 46 28.56 5.07 -1.47
C MET A 46 27.24 5.78 -1.84
N PRO A 47 27.28 7.05 -2.29
CA PRO A 47 26.10 7.68 -2.87
C PRO A 47 25.62 6.84 -4.04
N GLN A 48 24.36 6.42 -4.03
CA GLN A 48 23.77 5.85 -5.24
C GLN A 48 23.75 6.94 -6.32
N PHE A 49 24.23 6.62 -7.52
CA PHE A 49 24.26 7.57 -8.62
C PHE A 49 22.83 7.75 -9.14
N ILE A 50 22.14 8.75 -8.60
CA ILE A 50 20.81 9.16 -9.03
C ILE A 50 21.02 10.12 -10.20
N GLU A 51 20.75 9.67 -11.43
CA GLU A 51 20.77 10.58 -12.58
C GLU A 51 19.67 11.63 -12.39
N SER A 52 20.05 12.92 -12.36
CA SER A 52 19.16 14.03 -12.03
C SER A 52 18.09 14.34 -13.08
N SER A 53 17.99 13.53 -14.13
CA SER A 53 17.07 13.72 -15.26
C SER A 53 15.63 13.31 -14.94
N HIS A 54 15.41 12.48 -13.91
CA HIS A 54 14.09 11.96 -13.55
C HIS A 54 13.57 12.57 -12.24
N HIS A 55 12.24 12.70 -12.14
CA HIS A 55 11.58 13.18 -10.93
C HIS A 55 11.88 12.24 -9.74
N PRO A 56 12.14 12.74 -8.51
CA PRO A 56 12.38 11.93 -7.31
C PRO A 56 11.49 10.69 -7.11
N GLU A 57 10.20 10.74 -7.46
CA GLU A 57 9.30 9.59 -7.36
C GLU A 57 9.71 8.41 -8.25
N TYR A 58 10.28 8.68 -9.42
CA TYR A 58 10.83 7.64 -10.29
C TYR A 58 11.94 6.86 -9.57
N TRP A 59 12.83 7.56 -8.86
CA TRP A 59 13.93 6.94 -8.12
C TRP A 59 13.46 6.15 -6.91
N ALA A 60 12.46 6.65 -6.19
CA ALA A 60 11.84 5.91 -5.09
C ALA A 60 11.21 4.59 -5.60
N ASN A 61 10.46 4.65 -6.70
CA ASN A 61 9.83 3.49 -7.32
C ASN A 61 10.88 2.49 -7.84
N LYS A 62 11.95 2.98 -8.47
CA LYS A 62 13.06 2.16 -8.96
C LYS A 62 13.77 1.45 -7.81
N LEU A 63 14.09 2.17 -6.73
CA LEU A 63 14.71 1.60 -5.54
C LEU A 63 13.86 0.46 -4.95
N LEU A 64 12.57 0.69 -4.74
CA LEU A 64 11.67 -0.34 -4.23
C LEU A 64 11.69 -1.60 -5.11
N LYS A 65 11.57 -1.40 -6.42
CA LYS A 65 11.59 -2.49 -7.42
C LYS A 65 12.92 -3.26 -7.41
N ASP A 66 14.05 -2.55 -7.39
CA ASP A 66 15.40 -3.13 -7.39
C ASP A 66 15.65 -3.97 -6.12
N HIS A 67 14.94 -3.67 -5.03
CA HIS A 67 14.99 -4.43 -3.78
C HIS A 67 13.86 -5.46 -3.61
N GLY A 68 13.08 -5.74 -4.67
CA GLY A 68 12.03 -6.76 -4.64
C GLY A 68 10.71 -6.31 -3.97
N TYR A 69 10.54 -5.02 -3.74
CA TYR A 69 9.29 -4.44 -3.24
C TYR A 69 8.44 -3.88 -4.38
N LEU A 70 7.12 -3.87 -4.17
CA LEU A 70 6.20 -3.23 -5.10
C LEU A 70 6.09 -1.73 -4.80
N PRO A 71 6.17 -0.87 -5.83
CA PRO A 71 5.77 0.53 -5.70
C PRO A 71 4.34 0.67 -5.18
N GLU A 72 4.08 1.73 -4.41
CA GLU A 72 2.75 2.01 -3.82
C GLU A 72 1.64 2.01 -4.89
N TRP A 73 1.86 2.67 -6.03
CA TRP A 73 0.89 2.73 -7.12
C TRP A 73 0.54 1.36 -7.71
N VAL A 74 1.43 0.36 -7.63
CA VAL A 74 1.12 -1.02 -8.07
C VAL A 74 0.13 -1.68 -7.13
N ILE A 75 0.31 -1.48 -5.82
CA ILE A 75 -0.61 -2.01 -4.80
C ILE A 75 -1.98 -1.37 -4.97
N LEU A 76 -2.03 -0.04 -5.08
CA LEU A 76 -3.26 0.71 -5.35
C LEU A 76 -3.94 0.26 -6.67
N GLY A 77 -3.12 -0.05 -7.69
CA GLY A 77 -3.60 -0.58 -8.97
C GLY A 77 -4.30 -1.93 -8.82
N ASN A 78 -3.70 -2.85 -8.06
CA ASN A 78 -4.30 -4.16 -7.78
C ASN A 78 -5.63 -4.03 -7.02
N ASP A 79 -5.72 -3.10 -6.06
CA ASP A 79 -6.97 -2.85 -5.34
C ASP A 79 -8.05 -2.28 -6.27
N LEU A 80 -7.68 -1.40 -7.21
CA LEU A 80 -8.59 -0.92 -8.26
C LEU A 80 -9.04 -2.05 -9.20
N ASP A 81 -8.14 -2.96 -9.56
CA ASP A 81 -8.44 -4.11 -10.40
C ASP A 81 -9.44 -5.03 -9.70
N ARG A 82 -9.31 -5.25 -8.39
CA ARG A 82 -10.28 -6.01 -7.59
C ARG A 82 -11.69 -5.39 -7.58
N PHE A 83 -11.79 -4.06 -7.48
CA PHE A 83 -13.09 -3.38 -7.62
C PHE A 83 -13.68 -3.58 -9.03
N ASP A 84 -12.85 -3.47 -10.07
CA ASP A 84 -13.28 -3.65 -11.46
C ASP A 84 -13.75 -5.11 -11.71
N GLU A 85 -13.08 -6.10 -11.13
CA GLU A 85 -13.46 -7.52 -11.21
C GLU A 85 -14.83 -7.79 -10.53
N GLU A 86 -15.07 -7.24 -9.34
CA GLU A 86 -16.35 -7.39 -8.64
C GLU A 86 -17.51 -6.74 -9.42
N LEU A 87 -17.30 -5.51 -9.91
CA LEU A 87 -18.27 -4.80 -10.73
C LEU A 87 -18.56 -5.56 -12.04
N GLN A 88 -17.55 -6.14 -12.66
CA GLN A 88 -17.70 -6.94 -13.88
C GLN A 88 -18.45 -8.24 -13.61
N THR A 89 -18.20 -8.90 -12.47
CA THR A 89 -18.94 -10.10 -12.05
C THR A 89 -20.42 -9.80 -11.86
N ILE A 90 -20.74 -8.68 -11.18
CA ILE A 90 -22.13 -8.23 -11.00
C ILE A 90 -22.81 -8.00 -12.36
N ARG A 91 -22.13 -7.32 -13.29
CA ARG A 91 -22.65 -7.07 -14.63
C ARG A 91 -22.96 -8.37 -15.37
N GLU A 92 -22.07 -9.37 -15.29
CA GLU A 92 -22.29 -10.68 -15.91
C GLU A 92 -23.49 -11.42 -15.33
N GLN A 93 -23.68 -11.36 -14.01
CA GLN A 93 -24.86 -11.94 -13.34
C GLN A 93 -26.16 -11.27 -13.81
N VAL A 94 -26.17 -9.93 -13.89
CA VAL A 94 -27.33 -9.19 -14.42
C VAL A 94 -27.61 -9.55 -15.88
N LEU A 95 -26.57 -9.68 -16.71
CA LEU A 95 -26.72 -10.14 -18.10
C LEU A 95 -27.25 -11.57 -18.21
N GLN A 96 -27.02 -12.41 -17.20
CA GLN A 96 -27.56 -13.77 -17.09
C GLN A 96 -29.01 -13.80 -16.56
N GLY A 97 -29.59 -12.65 -16.24
CA GLY A 97 -30.99 -12.52 -15.82
C GLY A 97 -31.20 -12.44 -14.31
N GLU A 98 -30.14 -12.31 -13.51
CA GLU A 98 -30.30 -12.02 -12.09
C GLU A 98 -31.02 -10.68 -11.88
N PRO A 99 -31.99 -10.60 -10.95
CA PRO A 99 -32.81 -9.41 -10.78
C PRO A 99 -32.00 -8.26 -10.19
N ILE A 100 -32.17 -7.08 -10.78
CA ILE A 100 -31.60 -5.84 -10.22
C ILE A 100 -32.47 -5.41 -9.05
N THR A 101 -32.00 -5.69 -7.85
CA THR A 101 -32.65 -5.25 -6.61
C THR A 101 -32.13 -3.86 -6.19
N PRO A 102 -32.90 -3.08 -5.41
CA PRO A 102 -32.39 -1.83 -4.84
C PRO A 102 -31.08 -2.00 -4.06
N ALA A 103 -30.95 -3.10 -3.31
CA ALA A 103 -29.72 -3.42 -2.57
C ALA A 103 -28.51 -3.65 -3.49
N LEU A 104 -28.71 -4.31 -4.64
CA LEU A 104 -27.65 -4.47 -5.64
C LEU A 104 -27.22 -3.12 -6.23
N ARG A 105 -28.20 -2.26 -6.54
CA ARG A 105 -27.93 -0.89 -7.04
C ARG A 105 -27.12 -0.09 -6.02
N ASP A 106 -27.48 -0.13 -4.75
CA ASP A 106 -26.75 0.52 -3.66
C ASP A 106 -25.33 -0.04 -3.49
N HIS A 107 -25.17 -1.36 -3.66
CA HIS A 107 -23.86 -2.00 -3.62
C HIS A 107 -22.95 -1.52 -4.76
N VAL A 108 -23.45 -1.52 -6.01
CA VAL A 108 -22.72 -1.01 -7.17
C VAL A 108 -22.34 0.47 -7.00
N ASN A 109 -23.27 1.30 -6.49
CA ASN A 109 -22.99 2.70 -6.17
C ASN A 109 -21.86 2.85 -5.15
N THR A 110 -21.87 2.02 -4.11
CA THR A 110 -20.85 1.99 -3.06
C THR A 110 -19.49 1.57 -3.61
N LEU A 111 -19.43 0.51 -4.42
CA LEU A 111 -18.20 0.05 -5.08
C LEU A 111 -17.62 1.14 -6.00
N CYS A 112 -18.44 1.74 -6.87
CA CYS A 112 -18.00 2.83 -7.75
C CYS A 112 -17.46 4.03 -6.95
N THR A 113 -18.09 4.38 -5.84
CA THR A 113 -17.66 5.48 -4.97
C THR A 113 -16.34 5.17 -4.26
N ALA A 114 -16.21 3.98 -3.66
CA ALA A 114 -14.99 3.53 -3.00
C ALA A 114 -13.81 3.48 -3.98
N ARG A 115 -14.04 2.90 -5.17
CA ARG A 115 -13.06 2.89 -6.27
C ARG A 115 -12.66 4.30 -6.69
N GLN A 116 -13.62 5.24 -6.80
CA GLN A 116 -13.34 6.61 -7.20
C GLN A 116 -12.45 7.36 -6.20
N ILE A 117 -12.60 7.08 -4.90
CA ILE A 117 -11.74 7.64 -3.86
C ILE A 117 -10.31 7.12 -4.03
N LEU A 118 -10.16 5.80 -4.19
CA LEU A 118 -8.86 5.18 -4.38
C LEU A 118 -8.17 5.61 -5.67
N LEU A 119 -8.97 5.80 -6.74
CA LEU A 119 -8.49 6.24 -8.05
C LEU A 119 -7.76 7.58 -7.98
N ARG A 120 -8.21 8.51 -7.13
CA ARG A 120 -7.54 9.80 -6.96
C ARG A 120 -6.12 9.62 -6.46
N LEU A 121 -5.94 8.78 -5.44
CA LEU A 121 -4.62 8.48 -4.89
C LEU A 121 -3.76 7.73 -5.91
N TYR A 122 -4.31 6.72 -6.60
CA TYR A 122 -3.58 6.02 -7.65
C TYR A 122 -3.09 6.98 -8.76
N ASN A 123 -3.97 7.85 -9.28
CA ASN A 123 -3.63 8.79 -10.35
C ASN A 123 -2.62 9.86 -9.92
N GLU A 124 -2.54 10.16 -8.63
CA GLU A 124 -1.52 11.03 -8.03
C GLU A 124 -0.16 10.31 -7.97
N LYS A 125 -0.14 9.01 -7.66
CA LYS A 125 1.07 8.22 -7.41
C LYS A 125 1.70 7.58 -8.65
N VAL A 126 1.00 7.54 -9.77
CA VAL A 126 1.56 6.98 -11.00
C VAL A 126 2.63 7.90 -11.59
N PRO A 127 3.76 7.34 -12.08
CA PRO A 127 4.89 8.14 -12.55
C PRO A 127 4.67 8.83 -13.90
N ALA A 128 3.59 8.51 -14.62
CA ALA A 128 3.30 9.05 -15.94
C ALA A 128 1.78 9.23 -16.17
N PRO A 129 1.36 10.30 -16.87
CA PRO A 129 -0.06 10.52 -17.19
C PRO A 129 -0.70 9.39 -17.97
N SER A 130 0.06 8.67 -18.80
CA SER A 130 -0.44 7.52 -19.58
C SER A 130 -0.88 6.33 -18.72
N LEU A 131 -0.46 6.27 -17.46
CA LEU A 131 -0.85 5.22 -16.51
C LEU A 131 -2.08 5.59 -15.68
N GLN A 132 -2.57 6.84 -15.79
CA GLN A 132 -3.77 7.29 -15.10
C GLN A 132 -5.00 6.55 -15.64
N ARG A 133 -5.93 6.24 -14.74
CA ARG A 133 -7.17 5.52 -15.03
C ARG A 133 -8.38 6.44 -14.93
N GLY A 134 -9.47 6.06 -15.60
CA GLY A 134 -10.74 6.79 -15.60
C GLY A 134 -11.72 6.36 -14.49
N PRO A 135 -12.72 7.20 -14.21
CA PRO A 135 -13.81 6.87 -13.29
C PRO A 135 -14.67 5.71 -13.84
N ARG A 136 -15.36 5.03 -12.94
CA ARG A 136 -16.40 4.04 -13.25
C ARG A 136 -17.73 4.57 -12.75
N THR A 137 -18.78 4.37 -13.54
CA THR A 137 -20.13 4.85 -13.20
C THR A 137 -21.10 3.67 -13.15
N PRO A 138 -22.13 3.71 -12.27
CA PRO A 138 -23.05 2.58 -12.07
C PRO A 138 -23.76 2.11 -13.36
N ASP A 139 -24.11 3.04 -14.26
CA ASP A 139 -24.73 2.81 -15.55
C ASP A 139 -23.90 1.92 -16.50
N GLN A 140 -22.58 1.81 -16.26
CA GLN A 140 -21.72 0.90 -17.01
C GLN A 140 -21.95 -0.57 -16.65
N PHE A 141 -22.55 -0.84 -15.48
CA PHE A 141 -22.70 -2.19 -14.92
C PHE A 141 -24.16 -2.59 -14.72
N LEU A 142 -25.04 -1.61 -14.50
CA LEU A 142 -26.48 -1.82 -14.37
C LEU A 142 -27.21 -1.02 -15.45
N PRO A 143 -28.17 -1.61 -16.19
CA PRO A 143 -29.02 -0.85 -17.10
C PRO A 143 -29.83 0.24 -16.36
N GLU A 144 -30.08 1.34 -17.07
CA GLU A 144 -31.06 2.36 -16.68
C GLU A 144 -32.47 1.72 -16.61
N GLU A 145 -33.30 2.18 -15.65
CA GLU A 145 -34.69 1.74 -15.46
C GLU A 145 -35.63 2.25 -16.55
#